data_AF-A0A6N7TPN2-F1
#
_entry.id   AF-A0A6N7TPN2-F1
#
_cell.length_a   1.000
_cell.length_b   1.000
_cell.length_c   1.000
_cell.angle_alpha   90.00
_cell.angle_beta   90.00
_cell.angle_gamma   90.00
#
_symmetry.space_group_name_H-M   'P 1'
#
loop_
_entity.id
_entity.type
_entity.pdbx_description
1 polymer ?
#
loop_
_entity_poly.entity_id
_entity_poly.type
_entity_poly.pdbx_seq_one_letter_code
_entity_poly.pdbx_strand_id
1 'polypeptide(L)'
;MYGMGIHSLSAYIRKMALDGYCLNLDLPQLRKMSYLLQNCSNNLNQMAKRVNESNQLYAADLEDLRTRLDELIEIGRQILSRLAEL
;
A
#
# COMPACT_ATOMS: atom_id res chain seq x y z
N MET A 1 -0.13 11.51 20.95
CA MET A 1 0.78 10.37 20.65
C MET A 1 0.07 9.04 20.43
N TYR A 2 -1.25 8.94 20.68
CA TYR A 2 -2.02 7.71 20.48
C TYR A 2 -1.87 7.10 19.07
N GLY A 3 -1.76 7.93 18.02
CA GLY A 3 -1.55 7.47 16.64
C GLY A 3 -0.19 6.77 16.40
N MET A 4 0.76 6.88 17.31
CA MET A 4 2.06 6.17 17.28
C MET A 4 2.09 4.92 18.17
N GLY A 5 0.93 4.49 18.70
CA GLY A 5 0.82 3.39 19.67
C GLY A 5 1.35 3.73 21.07
N ILE A 6 1.58 5.02 21.36
CA ILE A 6 2.09 5.48 22.64
C ILE A 6 0.91 6.00 23.48
N HIS A 7 0.53 5.19 24.46
CA HIS A 7 -0.66 5.43 25.29
C HIS A 7 -0.33 5.94 26.70
N SER A 8 0.94 6.02 27.08
CA SER A 8 1.36 6.54 28.38
C SER A 8 2.73 7.21 28.32
N LEU A 9 3.00 8.08 29.30
CA LEU A 9 4.29 8.76 29.44
C LEU A 9 5.45 7.76 29.62
N SER A 10 5.23 6.69 30.39
CA SER A 10 6.23 5.64 30.58
C SER A 10 6.54 4.89 29.26
N ALA A 11 5.54 4.68 28.40
CA ALA A 11 5.76 4.09 27.08
C ALA A 11 6.54 5.03 26.17
N TYR A 12 6.26 6.34 26.22
CA TYR A 12 7.01 7.35 25.48
C TYR A 12 8.48 7.37 25.88
N ILE A 13 8.78 7.46 27.17
CA ILE A 13 10.15 7.56 27.67
C ILE A 13 10.96 6.32 27.30
N ARG A 14 10.40 5.11 27.45
CA ARG A 14 11.06 3.88 27.02
C ARG A 14 11.34 3.88 25.52
N LYS A 15 10.38 4.32 24.72
CA LYS A 15 10.52 4.38 23.26
C LYS A 15 11.62 5.37 22.85
N MET A 16 11.68 6.54 23.48
CA MET A 16 12.76 7.51 23.25
C MET A 16 14.13 7.00 23.71
N ALA A 17 14.20 6.27 24.82
CA ALA A 17 15.46 5.71 25.32
C ALA A 17 16.02 4.59 24.43
N LEU A 18 15.14 3.83 23.77
CA LEU A 18 15.52 2.73 22.87
C LEU A 18 15.77 3.22 21.44
N ASP A 19 14.84 3.99 20.88
CA ASP A 19 14.82 4.35 19.46
C ASP A 19 15.46 5.73 19.18
N GLY A 20 15.66 6.56 20.22
CA GLY A 20 16.23 7.91 20.11
C GLY A 20 15.27 8.97 19.56
N TYR A 21 14.32 8.60 18.70
CA TYR A 21 13.36 9.52 18.08
C TYR A 21 11.99 8.87 17.83
N CYS A 22 10.92 9.65 18.01
CA CYS A 22 9.55 9.27 17.67
C CYS A 22 9.06 10.11 16.48
N LEU A 23 9.16 9.56 15.27
CA LEU A 23 8.69 10.20 14.05
C LEU A 23 7.29 9.69 13.69
N ASN A 24 6.37 10.62 13.43
CA ASN A 24 5.06 10.33 12.87
C ASN A 24 5.03 10.75 11.40
N LEU A 25 5.29 9.80 10.50
CA LEU A 25 5.28 10.04 9.06
C LEU A 25 3.85 9.92 8.53
N ASP A 26 3.26 11.03 8.10
CA ASP A 26 2.02 10.99 7.34
C ASP A 26 2.33 10.72 5.87
N LEU A 27 1.99 9.52 5.40
CA LEU A 27 2.27 9.05 4.04
C LEU A 27 0.94 8.82 3.29
N PRO A 28 0.26 9.89 2.84
CA PRO A 28 -1.02 9.77 2.14
C PRO A 28 -0.90 8.98 0.82
N GLN A 29 0.28 9.00 0.18
CA GLN A 29 0.51 8.19 -1.04
C GLN A 29 0.45 6.69 -0.75
N LEU A 30 0.90 6.24 0.43
CA LEU A 30 0.84 4.83 0.82
C LEU A 30 -0.61 4.36 0.97
N ARG A 31 -1.48 5.25 1.47
CA ARG A 31 -2.93 5.01 1.58
C ARG A 31 -3.58 4.87 0.19
N LYS A 32 -3.20 5.73 -0.76
CA LYS A 32 -3.61 5.64 -2.16
C LYS A 32 -3.13 4.32 -2.79
N MET A 33 -1.90 3.91 -2.50
CA MET A 33 -1.33 2.65 -2.98
C MET A 33 -2.12 1.45 -2.45
N SER A 34 -2.47 1.43 -1.16
CA SER A 34 -3.32 0.37 -0.58
C SER A 34 -4.69 0.27 -1.26
N TYR A 35 -5.29 1.41 -1.60
CA TYR A 35 -6.58 1.45 -2.31
C TYR A 35 -6.47 0.86 -3.73
N LEU A 36 -5.43 1.25 -4.47
CA LEU A 36 -5.19 0.73 -5.82
C LEU A 36 -4.87 -0.78 -5.81
N LEU A 37 -4.09 -1.25 -4.82
CA LEU A 37 -3.82 -2.68 -4.61
C LEU A 37 -5.10 -3.48 -4.36
N GLN A 38 -5.99 -2.95 -3.50
CA GLN A 38 -7.27 -3.59 -3.25
C GLN A 38 -8.11 -3.70 -4.53
N ASN A 39 -8.13 -2.65 -5.35
CA ASN A 39 -8.83 -2.68 -6.63
C ASN A 39 -8.24 -3.70 -7.61
N CYS A 40 -6.91 -3.80 -7.70
CA CYS A 40 -6.24 -4.81 -8.53
C CYS A 40 -6.57 -6.24 -8.06
N SER A 41 -6.54 -6.49 -6.75
CA SER A 41 -6.91 -7.78 -6.16
C SER A 41 -8.37 -8.15 -6.46
N ASN A 42 -9.28 -7.17 -6.37
CA ASN A 42 -10.68 -7.38 -6.71
C ASN A 42 -10.87 -7.70 -8.21
N ASN A 43 -10.18 -6.98 -9.10
CA ASN A 43 -10.23 -7.24 -10.54
C ASN A 43 -9.68 -8.63 -10.87
N LEU A 44 -8.54 -9.02 -10.29
CA LEU A 44 -7.96 -10.35 -10.47
C LEU A 44 -8.90 -11.45 -9.99
N ASN A 45 -9.57 -11.26 -8.86
CA ASN A 45 -10.58 -12.20 -8.37
C ASN A 45 -11.80 -12.32 -9.31
N GLN A 46 -12.24 -11.21 -9.89
CA GLN A 46 -13.33 -11.25 -10.89
C GLN A 46 -12.90 -12.02 -12.14
N MET A 47 -11.68 -11.80 -12.62
CA MET A 47 -11.13 -12.55 -13.75
C MET A 47 -11.06 -14.04 -13.43
N ALA A 48 -10.53 -14.42 -12.26
CA ALA A 48 -10.45 -15.82 -11.85
C ALA A 48 -11.83 -16.48 -11.81
N LYS A 49 -12.85 -15.80 -11.27
CA LYS A 49 -14.24 -16.30 -11.29
C LYS A 49 -14.76 -16.47 -12.72
N ARG A 50 -14.61 -15.46 -13.58
CA ARG A 50 -15.08 -15.53 -14.98
C ARG A 50 -14.40 -16.66 -15.75
N VAL A 51 -13.10 -16.85 -15.58
CA VAL A 51 -12.35 -17.94 -16.22
C VAL A 51 -12.88 -19.29 -15.73
N ASN A 52 -13.12 -19.45 -14.43
CA ASN A 52 -13.67 -20.69 -13.88
C ASN A 52 -15.11 -20.97 -14.37
N GLU A 53 -15.92 -19.93 -14.58
CA GLU A 53 -17.33 -20.05 -14.98
C GLU A 53 -17.52 -20.21 -16.50
N SER A 54 -16.73 -19.51 -17.31
CA SER A 54 -16.94 -19.40 -18.77
C SER A 54 -15.80 -19.98 -19.61
N ASN A 55 -14.68 -20.35 -18.98
CA ASN A 55 -13.43 -20.75 -19.65
C ASN A 55 -12.93 -19.74 -20.70
N GLN A 56 -13.38 -18.48 -20.61
CA GLN A 56 -13.04 -17.39 -21.50
C GLN A 56 -12.23 -16.34 -20.74
N LEU A 57 -11.18 -15.84 -21.39
CA LEU A 57 -10.26 -14.86 -20.83
C LEU A 57 -10.10 -13.74 -21.86
N TYR A 58 -10.57 -12.54 -21.52
CA TYR A 58 -10.51 -11.39 -22.42
C TYR A 58 -9.20 -10.65 -22.24
N ALA A 59 -8.48 -10.41 -23.34
CA ALA A 59 -7.22 -9.67 -23.32
C ALA A 59 -7.37 -8.25 -22.72
N ALA A 60 -8.55 -7.64 -22.87
CA ALA A 60 -8.86 -6.33 -22.28
C ALA A 60 -8.84 -6.33 -20.74
N ASP A 61 -9.33 -7.41 -20.10
CA ASP A 61 -9.31 -7.53 -18.63
C ASP A 61 -7.85 -7.63 -18.12
N LEU A 62 -6.98 -8.33 -18.86
CA LEU A 62 -5.55 -8.44 -18.53
C LEU A 62 -4.80 -7.12 -18.69
N GLU A 63 -5.08 -6.38 -19.76
CA GLU A 63 -4.44 -5.07 -20.02
C GLU A 63 -4.88 -4.00 -18.99
N ASP A 64 -6.15 -3.98 -18.58
CA ASP A 64 -6.60 -3.08 -17.49
C ASP A 64 -5.90 -3.41 -16.16
N LEU A 65 -5.79 -4.71 -15.82
CA LEU A 65 -5.09 -5.14 -14.61
C LEU A 65 -3.60 -4.76 -14.66
N ARG A 66 -2.94 -4.99 -15.81
CA ARG A 66 -1.53 -4.64 -16.00
C ARG A 66 -1.29 -3.15 -15.85
N THR A 67 -2.12 -2.32 -16.47
CA THR A 67 -2.02 -0.86 -16.39
C THR A 67 -2.10 -0.37 -14.94
N ARG A 68 -3.04 -0.92 -14.15
CA ARG A 68 -3.20 -0.55 -12.73
C ARG A 68 -2.03 -1.02 -11.86
N LEU A 69 -1.41 -2.16 -12.19
CA LEU A 69 -0.20 -2.65 -11.52
C LEU A 69 1.01 -1.77 -11.84
N ASP A 70 1.13 -1.28 -13.08
CA ASP A 70 2.20 -0.35 -13.47
C ASP A 70 2.08 0.98 -12.72
N GLU A 71 0.86 1.53 -12.57
CA GLU A 71 0.61 2.71 -11.75
C GLU A 71 1.02 2.51 -10.28
N LEU A 72 0.77 1.32 -9.73
CA LEU A 72 1.17 0.96 -8.37
C LEU A 72 2.69 0.93 -8.18
N ILE A 73 3.41 0.34 -9.15
CA ILE A 73 4.87 0.28 -9.14
C ILE A 73 5.45 1.70 -9.18
N GLU A 74 4.87 2.58 -10.00
CA GLU A 74 5.33 3.96 -10.13
C GLU A 74 5.13 4.75 -8.84
N ILE A 75 3.95 4.67 -8.21
CA ILE A 75 3.69 5.28 -6.90
C ILE A 75 4.66 4.73 -5.85
N GLY A 76 4.92 3.42 -5.84
CA GLY A 76 5.86 2.78 -4.94
C GLY A 76 7.29 3.34 -5.08
N ARG A 77 7.77 3.49 -6.31
CA ARG A 77 9.09 4.10 -6.58
C ARG A 77 9.18 5.53 -6.07
N GLN A 78 8.14 6.35 -6.32
CA GLN A 78 8.11 7.74 -5.86
C GLN A 78 8.14 7.85 -4.34
N ILE A 79 7.43 6.97 -3.62
CA ILE A 79 7.47 6.93 -2.15
C ILE A 79 8.87 6.53 -1.68
N LEU A 80 9.44 5.45 -2.22
CA LEU A 80 10.76 4.96 -1.82
C LEU A 80 11.87 6.00 -2.08
N SER A 81 11.82 6.70 -3.22
CA SER A 81 12.76 7.78 -3.53
C SER A 81 12.70 8.89 -2.48
N ARG A 82 11.48 9.35 -2.14
CA ARG A 82 11.27 10.41 -1.13
C ARG A 82 11.70 9.97 0.27
N LEU A 83 11.51 8.71 0.61
CA LEU A 83 11.92 8.16 1.91
C LEU A 83 13.44 7.96 2.00
N ALA A 84 14.12 7.69 0.88
CA ALA A 84 15.58 7.53 0.84
C ALA A 84 16.34 8.87 0.96
N GLU A 85 15.66 9.99 0.72
CA GLU A 85 16.19 11.35 0.87
C GLU A 85 15.99 11.92 2.29
N LEU A 86 15.34 11.18 3.19
CA LEU A 86 15.12 11.53 4.61
C LEU A 86 16.23 10.98 5.51
#